data_AF-A0A519DFU2-F1
#
_entry.id   AF-A0A519DFU2-F1
#
_cell.length_a   1.000
_cell.length_b   1.000
_cell.length_c   1.000
_cell.angle_alpha   90.00
_cell.angle_beta   90.00
_cell.angle_gamma   90.00
#
_symmetry.space_group_name_H-M   'P 1'
#
loop_
_entity.id
_entity.type
_entity.pdbx_description
1 polymer ?
#
loop_
_entity_poly.entity_id
_entity_poly.type
_entity_poly.pdbx_seq_one_letter_code
_entity_poly.pdbx_strand_id
1 'polypeptide(L)'
;TFDNPGCPDTDGDGWSDVTDDFINNPTQHLDTDGDGWGDNHSSGSTQSDYLPFDETQYQDQDGDGWGDDQEGNNPDTFPLDETQQTDIDGDGYGDNLSGNNGDACPDVWGDSWRDRLGCPDVDGDGTSDDGDTFPSDWSQWSDSDGDGQGDNWANPHWNESRKPHWPGEYIPGATNSDKHPLDWDADGWEDENATNSAEPWDDCPEEAGDSWQDRFGCLDSDGDGWSDDNDIFKDDTTQWRDTDRDGFGDEPSGINGDACPTIRGDSEHDRLGCPDTDTDGWSDPMDTLSPNPWNTSQGADLFPADPARWNQSHVIDTSNSASPDGGLAAGIGLGALIAMMFVMVFVIVILKFRQKDEYDEYEDEDDEDDENRTSRAAEISRSWQEHGTAPPPPPDGAEMITAASDAPQVAAETSYISPPSPTVANTLSSTESTSVQIPAAPEPPSEPLQSGDEAVMDSMDTNLAMSLLDSGDETEQEGDSMNESSGDETDEKPVDDDDPWA
;
A
#
# COMPACT_ATOMS: atom_id res chain seq x y z
N THR A 1 61.17 -22.64 -35.27
CA THR A 1 60.56 -23.93 -35.60
C THR A 1 61.04 -25.10 -34.74
N PHE A 2 60.16 -25.52 -33.83
CA PHE A 2 60.16 -26.75 -33.03
C PHE A 2 59.40 -27.89 -33.73
N ASP A 3 58.40 -27.52 -34.53
CA ASP A 3 57.49 -28.30 -35.35
C ASP A 3 58.20 -28.99 -36.55
N ASN A 4 59.02 -28.25 -37.29
CA ASN A 4 59.66 -28.66 -38.55
C ASN A 4 61.15 -28.26 -38.61
N PRO A 5 62.03 -28.91 -37.81
CA PRO A 5 63.42 -28.47 -37.62
C PRO A 5 64.22 -28.26 -38.92
N GLY A 6 64.56 -27.01 -39.20
CA GLY A 6 65.33 -26.58 -40.36
C GLY A 6 64.53 -25.89 -41.48
N CYS A 7 63.21 -25.75 -41.31
CA CYS A 7 62.40 -24.84 -42.12
C CYS A 7 62.71 -23.36 -41.78
N PRO A 8 62.33 -22.41 -42.66
CA PRO A 8 62.25 -20.99 -42.34
C PRO A 8 61.32 -20.68 -41.15
N ASP A 9 61.52 -19.51 -40.57
CA ASP A 9 61.04 -19.02 -39.27
C ASP A 9 61.12 -17.49 -39.36
N THR A 10 60.07 -16.84 -39.86
CA THR A 10 60.17 -15.47 -40.38
C THR A 10 60.20 -14.40 -39.29
N ASP A 11 59.42 -14.57 -38.23
CA ASP A 11 59.35 -13.65 -37.09
C ASP A 11 60.12 -14.15 -35.84
N GLY A 12 60.43 -15.45 -35.77
CA GLY A 12 61.31 -16.04 -34.78
C GLY A 12 60.62 -16.61 -33.55
N ASP A 13 59.30 -16.84 -33.60
CA ASP A 13 58.50 -17.28 -32.45
C ASP A 13 58.78 -18.74 -32.02
N GLY A 14 59.11 -19.61 -32.97
CA GLY A 14 59.31 -21.02 -32.73
C GLY A 14 58.49 -21.98 -33.60
N TRP A 15 57.61 -21.51 -34.48
CA TRP A 15 56.94 -22.30 -35.52
C TRP A 15 57.64 -22.11 -36.88
N SER A 16 57.11 -22.68 -37.96
CA SER A 16 57.70 -22.56 -39.30
C SER A 16 56.71 -21.95 -40.28
N ASP A 17 57.20 -21.12 -41.21
CA ASP A 17 56.44 -20.43 -42.28
C ASP A 17 55.46 -21.32 -43.11
N VAL A 18 55.46 -22.65 -42.92
CA VAL A 18 54.62 -23.62 -43.64
C VAL A 18 53.51 -24.25 -42.79
N THR A 19 53.49 -23.99 -41.48
CA THR A 19 52.45 -24.42 -40.51
C THR A 19 52.09 -23.32 -39.51
N ASP A 20 52.70 -22.15 -39.64
CA ASP A 20 52.44 -20.94 -38.88
C ASP A 20 51.47 -20.11 -39.71
N ASP A 21 50.24 -19.97 -39.21
CA ASP A 21 49.18 -19.21 -39.88
C ASP A 21 49.46 -17.69 -39.83
N PHE A 22 50.37 -17.27 -38.95
CA PHE A 22 50.64 -15.88 -38.56
C PHE A 22 52.06 -15.36 -38.86
N ILE A 23 52.83 -16.00 -39.76
CA ILE A 23 54.19 -15.72 -40.35
C ILE A 23 54.97 -14.41 -39.99
N ASN A 24 54.31 -13.28 -39.70
CA ASN A 24 54.91 -12.00 -39.32
C ASN A 24 54.55 -11.51 -37.89
N ASN A 25 53.73 -12.22 -37.12
CA ASN A 25 53.28 -11.88 -35.77
C ASN A 25 53.85 -12.90 -34.75
N PRO A 26 55.00 -12.61 -34.11
CA PRO A 26 55.73 -13.57 -33.27
C PRO A 26 55.06 -13.83 -31.90
N THR A 27 53.76 -13.57 -31.80
CA THR A 27 52.93 -13.89 -30.65
C THR A 27 51.77 -14.82 -31.00
N GLN A 28 51.55 -15.13 -32.28
CA GLN A 28 50.53 -16.02 -32.80
C GLN A 28 51.13 -17.04 -33.75
N HIS A 29 50.49 -18.20 -33.90
CA HIS A 29 50.97 -19.28 -34.78
C HIS A 29 49.89 -20.27 -35.24
N LEU A 30 48.66 -20.12 -34.73
CA LEU A 30 47.51 -20.97 -35.02
C LEU A 30 46.29 -20.05 -35.17
N ASP A 31 45.50 -20.33 -36.20
CA ASP A 31 44.23 -19.70 -36.55
C ASP A 31 43.21 -20.84 -36.71
N THR A 32 42.37 -21.11 -35.69
CA THR A 32 41.57 -22.34 -35.67
C THR A 32 40.34 -22.31 -36.60
N ASP A 33 39.70 -21.17 -36.80
CA ASP A 33 38.53 -21.03 -37.70
C ASP A 33 38.82 -20.29 -39.02
N GLY A 34 39.88 -19.47 -39.09
CA GLY A 34 40.37 -18.83 -40.31
C GLY A 34 39.98 -17.35 -40.46
N ASP A 35 39.51 -16.69 -39.40
CA ASP A 35 39.10 -15.27 -39.43
C ASP A 35 40.28 -14.29 -39.53
N GLY A 36 41.48 -14.74 -39.18
CA GLY A 36 42.71 -13.96 -39.15
C GLY A 36 43.06 -13.35 -37.79
N TRP A 37 42.48 -13.83 -36.69
CA TRP A 37 42.91 -13.64 -35.31
C TRP A 37 43.43 -14.97 -34.73
N GLY A 38 44.26 -14.91 -33.69
CA GLY A 38 45.02 -16.08 -33.26
C GLY A 38 44.73 -16.56 -31.84
N ASP A 39 44.64 -17.88 -31.66
CA ASP A 39 44.27 -18.60 -30.45
C ASP A 39 45.10 -18.27 -29.17
N ASN A 40 46.21 -17.53 -29.27
CA ASN A 40 47.09 -17.28 -28.12
C ASN A 40 46.70 -16.03 -27.31
N HIS A 41 46.26 -16.24 -26.07
CA HIS A 41 45.96 -15.21 -25.05
C HIS A 41 47.09 -14.96 -24.05
N SER A 42 48.31 -15.45 -24.30
CA SER A 42 49.41 -15.27 -23.35
C SER A 42 49.71 -13.78 -23.14
N SER A 43 49.87 -13.34 -21.88
CA SER A 43 50.09 -11.92 -21.56
C SER A 43 51.19 -11.27 -22.42
N GLY A 44 50.79 -10.28 -23.24
CA GLY A 44 51.66 -9.62 -24.21
C GLY A 44 51.52 -10.13 -25.66
N SER A 45 50.57 -11.03 -25.93
CA SER A 45 50.11 -11.35 -27.28
C SER A 45 49.49 -10.13 -27.98
N THR A 46 49.46 -10.19 -29.30
CA THR A 46 48.76 -9.23 -30.15
C THR A 46 47.91 -9.97 -31.16
N GLN A 47 46.73 -9.44 -31.48
CA GLN A 47 45.77 -10.09 -32.39
C GLN A 47 45.31 -11.44 -31.83
N SER A 48 44.75 -11.41 -30.61
CA SER A 48 44.23 -12.58 -29.91
C SER A 48 42.73 -12.73 -30.14
N ASP A 49 42.29 -13.95 -30.42
CA ASP A 49 40.92 -14.33 -30.73
C ASP A 49 40.25 -14.99 -29.52
N TYR A 50 39.28 -14.33 -28.90
CA TYR A 50 38.63 -14.86 -27.70
C TYR A 50 37.59 -15.96 -27.96
N LEU A 51 37.16 -16.16 -29.21
CA LEU A 51 36.18 -17.18 -29.59
C LEU A 51 36.73 -18.10 -30.72
N PRO A 52 37.76 -18.96 -30.48
CA PRO A 52 38.53 -19.71 -31.52
C PRO A 52 37.81 -20.79 -32.34
N PHE A 53 36.49 -20.73 -32.42
CA PHE A 53 35.66 -21.63 -33.21
C PHE A 53 34.54 -20.88 -33.96
N ASP A 54 34.59 -19.55 -33.98
CA ASP A 54 33.60 -18.69 -34.62
C ASP A 54 34.25 -17.64 -35.53
N GLU A 55 34.27 -17.93 -36.84
CA GLU A 55 34.84 -17.09 -37.91
C GLU A 55 34.25 -15.64 -37.96
N THR A 56 33.29 -15.32 -37.11
CA THR A 56 32.62 -14.02 -37.03
C THR A 56 32.75 -13.29 -35.69
N GLN A 57 33.41 -13.88 -34.69
CA GLN A 57 33.62 -13.28 -33.37
C GLN A 57 35.05 -13.50 -32.89
N TYR A 58 35.72 -12.45 -32.40
CA TYR A 58 37.13 -12.50 -31.96
C TYR A 58 37.43 -11.60 -30.75
N GLN A 59 36.46 -10.81 -30.30
CA GLN A 59 36.52 -9.97 -29.11
C GLN A 59 35.46 -10.41 -28.11
N ASP A 60 35.83 -10.42 -26.83
CA ASP A 60 35.02 -10.73 -25.65
C ASP A 60 35.60 -9.82 -24.56
N GLN A 61 34.94 -8.68 -24.31
CA GLN A 61 35.52 -7.60 -23.50
C GLN A 61 35.35 -7.80 -21.99
N ASP A 62 34.28 -8.47 -21.54
CA ASP A 62 34.01 -8.74 -20.13
C ASP A 62 34.34 -10.18 -19.70
N GLY A 63 34.38 -11.14 -20.62
CA GLY A 63 34.82 -12.52 -20.40
C GLY A 63 33.69 -13.53 -20.22
N ASP A 64 32.46 -13.22 -20.64
CA ASP A 64 31.30 -14.10 -20.48
C ASP A 64 31.20 -15.23 -21.54
N GLY A 65 31.93 -15.09 -22.65
CA GLY A 65 32.00 -16.03 -23.76
C GLY A 65 31.04 -15.78 -24.92
N TRP A 66 30.42 -14.60 -25.00
CA TRP A 66 29.78 -14.06 -26.20
C TRP A 66 30.74 -13.10 -26.93
N GLY A 67 30.40 -12.70 -28.14
CA GLY A 67 31.31 -11.96 -29.03
C GLY A 67 30.86 -10.53 -29.31
N ASP A 68 31.74 -9.55 -29.09
CA ASP A 68 31.41 -8.12 -29.21
C ASP A 68 31.03 -7.65 -30.63
N ASP A 69 31.37 -8.40 -31.69
CA ASP A 69 31.25 -7.94 -33.08
C ASP A 69 29.79 -8.00 -33.56
N GLN A 70 29.14 -6.84 -33.58
CA GLN A 70 27.74 -6.65 -33.98
C GLN A 70 27.44 -7.05 -35.45
N GLU A 71 28.45 -7.18 -36.31
CA GLU A 71 28.25 -7.72 -37.68
C GLU A 71 28.37 -9.26 -37.73
N GLY A 72 28.80 -9.89 -36.64
CA GLY A 72 28.97 -11.34 -36.51
C GLY A 72 27.68 -12.10 -36.21
N ASN A 73 27.83 -13.41 -35.99
CA ASN A 73 26.72 -14.21 -35.47
C ASN A 73 26.60 -14.03 -33.95
N ASN A 74 25.39 -14.21 -33.42
CA ASN A 74 25.10 -14.18 -31.97
C ASN A 74 25.91 -13.13 -31.19
N PRO A 75 25.92 -11.85 -31.62
CA PRO A 75 26.71 -10.83 -30.96
C PRO A 75 26.21 -10.63 -29.53
N ASP A 76 27.15 -10.34 -28.64
CA ASP A 76 26.83 -9.78 -27.34
C ASP A 76 26.24 -8.38 -27.53
N THR A 77 25.04 -8.15 -27.02
CA THR A 77 24.37 -6.84 -27.08
C THR A 77 24.85 -5.91 -25.96
N PHE A 78 25.54 -6.43 -24.94
CA PHE A 78 26.06 -5.69 -23.78
C PHE A 78 27.57 -5.93 -23.51
N PRO A 79 28.51 -5.58 -24.43
CA PRO A 79 29.94 -5.94 -24.39
C PRO A 79 30.79 -5.54 -23.17
N LEU A 80 30.21 -4.97 -22.11
CA LEU A 80 30.88 -4.60 -20.86
C LEU A 80 30.09 -5.01 -19.60
N ASP A 81 29.11 -5.92 -19.73
CA ASP A 81 28.31 -6.46 -18.63
C ASP A 81 28.19 -7.99 -18.72
N GLU A 82 29.10 -8.71 -18.05
CA GLU A 82 29.22 -10.18 -18.00
C GLU A 82 27.95 -10.95 -17.57
N THR A 83 26.87 -10.23 -17.27
CA THR A 83 25.58 -10.76 -16.83
C THR A 83 24.46 -10.59 -17.86
N GLN A 84 24.66 -9.83 -18.94
CA GLN A 84 23.71 -9.62 -20.03
C GLN A 84 24.32 -9.96 -21.39
N GLN A 85 23.51 -10.48 -22.31
CA GLN A 85 23.99 -10.97 -23.61
C GLN A 85 23.07 -10.58 -24.78
N THR A 86 21.77 -10.54 -24.53
CA THR A 86 20.74 -10.35 -25.54
C THR A 86 19.71 -9.33 -25.07
N ASP A 87 19.20 -8.58 -26.05
CA ASP A 87 18.11 -7.60 -25.94
C ASP A 87 17.16 -7.91 -27.11
N ILE A 88 16.05 -8.58 -26.83
CA ILE A 88 15.16 -9.15 -27.87
C ILE A 88 14.33 -8.09 -28.59
N ASP A 89 13.97 -6.99 -27.92
CA ASP A 89 13.09 -5.95 -28.48
C ASP A 89 13.79 -4.60 -28.76
N GLY A 90 15.03 -4.42 -28.28
CA GLY A 90 15.92 -3.32 -28.58
C GLY A 90 15.74 -2.10 -27.69
N ASP A 91 15.41 -2.30 -26.42
CA ASP A 91 15.14 -1.22 -25.46
C ASP A 91 16.35 -0.78 -24.62
N GLY A 92 17.40 -1.61 -24.55
CA GLY A 92 18.62 -1.34 -23.80
C GLY A 92 18.66 -1.92 -22.38
N TYR A 93 17.68 -2.72 -21.99
CA TYR A 93 17.72 -3.65 -20.85
C TYR A 93 17.97 -5.08 -21.36
N GLY A 94 18.68 -5.90 -20.58
CA GLY A 94 19.11 -7.22 -21.04
C GLY A 94 18.16 -8.34 -20.60
N ASP A 95 17.88 -9.30 -21.48
CA ASP A 95 16.87 -10.36 -21.27
C ASP A 95 17.11 -11.22 -20.01
N ASN A 96 18.35 -11.26 -19.47
CA ASN A 96 18.66 -12.02 -18.27
C ASN A 96 18.18 -11.29 -17.02
N LEU A 97 16.95 -11.57 -16.59
CA LEU A 97 16.34 -11.06 -15.36
C LEU A 97 17.17 -11.29 -14.07
N SER A 98 18.15 -12.20 -14.08
CA SER A 98 19.07 -12.42 -12.93
C SER A 98 20.40 -11.66 -13.03
N GLY A 99 20.65 -10.95 -14.13
CA GLY A 99 21.79 -10.08 -14.33
C GLY A 99 21.57 -8.65 -13.82
N ASN A 100 22.54 -7.79 -14.06
CA ASN A 100 22.42 -6.35 -13.85
C ASN A 100 21.41 -5.78 -14.85
N ASN A 101 20.59 -4.83 -14.42
CA ASN A 101 19.60 -4.16 -15.29
C ASN A 101 18.75 -5.12 -16.15
N GLY A 102 18.44 -6.31 -15.62
CA GLY A 102 17.70 -7.33 -16.34
C GLY A 102 16.26 -6.89 -16.61
N ASP A 103 15.82 -7.04 -17.85
CA ASP A 103 14.50 -6.65 -18.31
C ASP A 103 13.39 -7.51 -17.66
N ALA A 104 12.35 -6.85 -17.17
CA ALA A 104 11.15 -7.45 -16.63
C ALA A 104 10.06 -7.70 -17.70
N CYS A 105 10.28 -7.27 -18.94
CA CYS A 105 9.40 -7.41 -20.10
C CYS A 105 10.06 -7.94 -21.42
N PRO A 106 10.93 -9.00 -21.46
CA PRO A 106 11.85 -9.34 -22.58
C PRO A 106 11.32 -9.63 -24.00
N ASP A 107 10.05 -9.40 -24.29
CA ASP A 107 9.44 -9.49 -25.62
C ASP A 107 8.67 -8.18 -25.98
N VAL A 108 8.77 -7.12 -25.16
CA VAL A 108 7.90 -5.93 -25.15
C VAL A 108 8.66 -4.66 -24.72
N TRP A 109 9.30 -4.03 -25.70
CA TRP A 109 10.03 -2.75 -25.58
C TRP A 109 9.43 -1.76 -24.58
N GLY A 110 10.27 -1.27 -23.67
CA GLY A 110 9.90 -0.29 -22.67
C GLY A 110 11.01 0.69 -22.29
N ASP A 111 10.70 1.63 -21.40
CA ASP A 111 11.68 2.57 -20.85
C ASP A 111 11.49 2.84 -19.34
N SER A 112 10.62 2.08 -18.67
CA SER A 112 10.47 2.12 -17.22
C SER A 112 11.77 1.72 -16.49
N TRP A 113 12.02 2.36 -15.34
CA TRP A 113 13.27 2.24 -14.58
C TRP A 113 13.10 2.28 -13.04
N ARG A 114 11.89 2.58 -12.53
CA ARG A 114 11.62 2.81 -11.10
C ARG A 114 11.24 1.54 -10.35
N ASP A 115 10.41 0.69 -10.95
CA ASP A 115 9.80 -0.51 -10.35
C ASP A 115 10.16 -1.80 -11.10
N ARG A 116 9.89 -1.82 -12.40
CA ARG A 116 10.18 -2.88 -13.36
C ARG A 116 11.05 -2.26 -14.44
N LEU A 117 12.18 -2.86 -14.76
CA LEU A 117 13.06 -2.36 -15.82
C LEU A 117 12.54 -2.86 -17.17
N GLY A 118 12.70 -2.06 -18.23
CA GLY A 118 12.38 -2.41 -19.63
C GLY A 118 10.90 -2.67 -19.95
N CYS A 119 9.99 -2.26 -19.07
CA CYS A 119 8.56 -2.36 -19.33
C CYS A 119 7.99 -1.05 -19.91
N PRO A 120 6.85 -1.11 -20.62
CA PRO A 120 6.18 0.10 -21.10
C PRO A 120 5.89 1.10 -19.97
N ASP A 121 6.21 2.37 -20.23
CA ASP A 121 5.90 3.54 -19.39
C ASP A 121 5.31 4.61 -20.33
N VAL A 122 3.98 4.77 -20.31
CA VAL A 122 3.26 5.55 -21.33
C VAL A 122 3.37 7.07 -21.18
N ASP A 123 3.73 7.58 -20.00
CA ASP A 123 3.84 9.02 -19.73
C ASP A 123 5.25 9.52 -19.32
N GLY A 124 6.15 8.59 -19.01
CA GLY A 124 7.59 8.78 -18.91
C GLY A 124 8.08 9.20 -17.52
N ASP A 125 7.39 8.83 -16.44
CA ASP A 125 7.81 9.13 -15.06
C ASP A 125 8.82 8.14 -14.46
N GLY A 126 9.01 7.01 -15.15
CA GLY A 126 9.88 5.90 -14.80
C GLY A 126 9.17 4.66 -14.26
N THR A 127 7.88 4.73 -13.95
CA THR A 127 7.09 3.61 -13.43
C THR A 127 6.43 2.86 -14.58
N SER A 128 6.44 1.52 -14.53
CA SER A 128 5.82 0.72 -15.60
C SER A 128 4.28 0.82 -15.58
N ASP A 129 3.63 0.77 -16.75
CA ASP A 129 2.16 0.81 -16.93
C ASP A 129 1.38 -0.19 -16.04
N ASP A 130 2.01 -1.29 -15.66
CA ASP A 130 1.45 -2.36 -14.81
C ASP A 130 1.65 -2.12 -13.29
N GLY A 131 2.64 -1.29 -12.91
CA GLY A 131 2.99 -0.93 -11.54
C GLY A 131 2.56 0.48 -11.13
N ASP A 132 2.24 1.31 -12.12
CA ASP A 132 1.75 2.67 -11.98
C ASP A 132 0.23 2.70 -11.70
N THR A 133 -0.18 3.49 -10.72
CA THR A 133 -1.60 3.69 -10.36
C THR A 133 -2.30 4.74 -11.23
N PHE A 134 -1.55 5.63 -11.89
CA PHE A 134 -2.05 6.65 -12.81
C PHE A 134 -1.32 6.66 -14.19
N PRO A 135 -1.39 5.59 -15.03
CA PRO A 135 -0.66 5.45 -16.31
C PRO A 135 -1.07 6.43 -17.43
N SER A 136 -0.96 7.73 -17.17
CA SER A 136 -1.26 8.88 -18.03
C SER A 136 -0.99 10.23 -17.35
N ASP A 137 -0.68 10.26 -16.05
CA ASP A 137 -0.22 11.45 -15.32
C ASP A 137 1.21 11.25 -14.81
N TRP A 138 2.19 11.64 -15.66
CA TRP A 138 3.64 11.70 -15.42
C TRP A 138 4.14 12.28 -14.08
N SER A 139 3.23 12.82 -13.28
CA SER A 139 3.51 13.40 -11.97
C SER A 139 3.01 12.55 -10.80
N GLN A 140 2.34 11.43 -11.05
CA GLN A 140 1.74 10.54 -10.06
C GLN A 140 1.89 9.08 -10.47
N TRP A 141 2.53 8.27 -9.61
CA TRP A 141 2.72 6.84 -9.86
C TRP A 141 2.14 5.93 -8.77
N SER A 142 1.72 6.51 -7.64
CA SER A 142 1.39 5.80 -6.41
C SER A 142 0.22 6.49 -5.70
N ASP A 143 -0.69 5.67 -5.18
CA ASP A 143 -1.90 6.01 -4.44
C ASP A 143 -1.89 5.11 -3.19
N SER A 144 -1.48 5.67 -2.05
CA SER A 144 -1.11 4.84 -0.88
C SER A 144 -2.27 4.43 0.02
N ASP A 145 -3.40 5.15 -0.03
CA ASP A 145 -4.67 4.74 0.57
C ASP A 145 -5.63 4.14 -0.49
N GLY A 146 -5.63 4.65 -1.72
CA GLY A 146 -6.40 4.16 -2.86
C GLY A 146 -7.59 5.05 -3.25
N ASP A 147 -7.64 6.30 -2.77
CA ASP A 147 -8.78 7.21 -2.94
C ASP A 147 -8.91 7.77 -4.39
N GLY A 148 -7.88 7.57 -5.21
CA GLY A 148 -7.78 8.07 -6.59
C GLY A 148 -7.08 9.41 -6.71
N GLN A 149 -6.43 9.91 -5.65
CA GLN A 149 -5.49 11.03 -5.65
C GLN A 149 -4.06 10.50 -5.47
N GLY A 150 -3.09 11.13 -6.13
CA GLY A 150 -1.71 10.63 -6.16
C GLY A 150 -0.83 11.20 -5.05
N ASP A 151 0.04 10.35 -4.50
CA ASP A 151 0.90 10.66 -3.35
C ASP A 151 1.78 11.91 -3.55
N ASN A 152 2.21 12.21 -4.78
CA ASN A 152 3.15 13.31 -5.06
C ASN A 152 2.46 14.67 -4.98
N TRP A 153 3.23 15.72 -4.68
CA TRP A 153 2.64 17.05 -4.48
C TRP A 153 3.37 18.21 -5.18
N ALA A 154 2.58 19.12 -5.75
CA ALA A 154 3.06 20.36 -6.36
C ALA A 154 3.08 21.57 -5.41
N ASN A 155 2.35 21.54 -4.29
CA ASN A 155 2.17 22.72 -3.44
C ASN A 155 3.32 22.87 -2.43
N PRO A 156 4.22 23.88 -2.56
CA PRO A 156 5.40 23.98 -1.70
C PRO A 156 5.07 24.28 -0.23
N HIS A 157 3.85 24.74 0.07
CA HIS A 157 3.39 24.97 1.44
C HIS A 157 3.17 23.65 2.20
N TRP A 158 2.96 22.54 1.50
CA TRP A 158 2.80 21.23 2.11
C TRP A 158 4.13 20.63 2.58
N ASN A 159 5.27 21.13 2.11
CA ASN A 159 6.61 20.67 2.53
C ASN A 159 6.86 20.84 4.05
N GLU A 160 6.14 21.76 4.71
CA GLU A 160 6.21 21.96 6.17
C GLU A 160 5.12 21.20 6.94
N SER A 161 4.05 20.73 6.28
CA SER A 161 2.90 20.07 6.92
C SER A 161 2.79 18.56 6.67
N ARG A 162 3.35 18.01 5.58
CA ARG A 162 3.39 16.56 5.36
C ARG A 162 4.22 15.89 6.46
N LYS A 163 3.71 14.79 7.00
CA LYS A 163 4.38 14.03 8.07
C LYS A 163 5.61 13.32 7.47
N PRO A 164 6.74 13.18 8.19
CA PRO A 164 7.97 12.60 7.61
C PRO A 164 7.89 11.13 7.16
N HIS A 165 6.82 10.42 7.53
CA HIS A 165 6.54 9.05 7.12
C HIS A 165 5.55 8.95 5.95
N TRP A 166 4.94 10.06 5.55
CA TRP A 166 4.01 10.08 4.41
C TRP A 166 4.74 9.78 3.09
N PRO A 167 4.07 9.07 2.16
CA PRO A 167 4.60 8.70 0.85
C PRO A 167 4.71 9.92 -0.09
N GLY A 168 5.12 9.64 -1.33
CA GLY A 168 5.24 10.62 -2.42
C GLY A 168 6.47 11.53 -2.34
N GLU A 169 6.65 12.33 -3.39
CA GLU A 169 7.68 13.37 -3.45
C GLU A 169 7.18 14.70 -4.04
N TYR A 170 7.97 15.77 -3.86
CA TYR A 170 7.64 17.10 -4.37
C TYR A 170 7.97 17.20 -5.86
N ILE A 171 6.94 17.09 -6.72
CA ILE A 171 7.05 17.19 -8.18
C ILE A 171 6.47 18.54 -8.64
N PRO A 172 7.30 19.48 -9.17
CA PRO A 172 6.82 20.80 -9.54
C PRO A 172 5.87 20.76 -10.74
N GLY A 173 4.59 21.09 -10.46
CA GLY A 173 3.53 21.06 -11.46
C GLY A 173 2.74 19.75 -11.50
N ALA A 174 2.92 18.89 -10.50
CA ALA A 174 2.06 17.72 -10.31
C ALA A 174 0.57 18.07 -10.25
N THR A 175 -0.23 17.17 -10.82
CA THR A 175 -1.69 17.19 -10.81
C THR A 175 -2.22 16.16 -9.82
N ASN A 176 -3.52 16.24 -9.51
CA ASN A 176 -4.22 15.27 -8.66
C ASN A 176 -3.54 14.96 -7.30
N SER A 177 -2.82 15.92 -6.73
CA SER A 177 -1.96 15.72 -5.56
C SER A 177 -2.77 15.53 -4.28
N ASP A 178 -2.55 14.39 -3.62
CA ASP A 178 -3.23 14.12 -2.37
C ASP A 178 -2.63 14.86 -1.16
N LYS A 179 -3.52 15.21 -0.23
CA LYS A 179 -3.27 15.98 0.99
C LYS A 179 -3.25 15.12 2.27
N HIS A 180 -3.78 13.90 2.24
CA HIS A 180 -4.01 12.95 3.33
C HIS A 180 -3.66 11.49 2.93
N PRO A 181 -2.43 11.20 2.46
CA PRO A 181 -2.13 10.02 1.61
C PRO A 181 -2.04 8.67 2.36
N LEU A 182 -2.59 8.62 3.57
CA LEU A 182 -2.68 7.47 4.46
C LEU A 182 -3.95 7.60 5.34
N ASP A 183 -4.94 8.39 4.93
CA ASP A 183 -6.03 9.00 5.73
C ASP A 183 -7.22 9.24 4.78
N TRP A 184 -7.86 8.13 4.38
CA TRP A 184 -8.76 8.00 3.22
C TRP A 184 -9.95 8.97 3.21
N ASP A 185 -10.53 9.27 4.38
CA ASP A 185 -11.66 10.19 4.50
C ASP A 185 -11.30 11.60 5.00
N ALA A 186 -9.99 11.83 5.22
CA ALA A 186 -9.37 13.09 5.58
C ALA A 186 -9.78 13.67 6.95
N ASP A 187 -10.19 12.82 7.90
CA ASP A 187 -10.55 13.23 9.26
C ASP A 187 -9.32 13.54 10.17
N GLY A 188 -8.16 12.96 9.83
CA GLY A 188 -6.88 13.16 10.52
C GLY A 188 -6.32 11.94 11.26
N TRP A 189 -7.04 10.83 11.34
CA TRP A 189 -6.53 9.51 11.71
C TRP A 189 -5.95 8.80 10.47
N GLU A 190 -5.06 7.81 10.65
CA GLU A 190 -4.43 7.13 9.51
C GLU A 190 -4.90 5.67 9.38
N ASP A 191 -5.03 5.14 8.17
CA ASP A 191 -5.57 3.81 7.93
C ASP A 191 -4.58 2.67 8.24
N GLU A 192 -5.01 1.61 8.92
CA GLU A 192 -4.15 0.42 9.17
C GLU A 192 -3.65 -0.22 7.86
N ASN A 193 -4.45 -0.14 6.78
CA ASN A 193 -4.12 -0.74 5.49
C ASN A 193 -3.13 0.10 4.65
N ALA A 194 -2.94 1.39 4.97
CA ALA A 194 -2.05 2.28 4.23
C ALA A 194 -0.58 2.06 4.64
N THR A 195 0.32 1.96 3.67
CA THR A 195 1.70 1.50 3.94
C THR A 195 2.53 2.57 4.67
N ASN A 196 3.02 2.22 5.87
CA ASN A 196 3.70 3.10 6.84
C ASN A 196 2.80 4.06 7.63
N SER A 197 1.48 3.82 7.71
CA SER A 197 0.59 4.54 8.63
C SER A 197 1.00 4.41 10.10
N ALA A 198 0.57 5.38 10.91
CA ALA A 198 0.96 5.53 12.32
C ALA A 198 -0.22 5.39 13.28
N GLU A 199 -0.10 4.48 14.26
CA GLU A 199 -1.06 4.33 15.36
C GLU A 199 -1.27 5.63 16.18
N PRO A 200 -2.49 5.92 16.68
CA PRO A 200 -3.73 5.14 16.51
C PRO A 200 -4.26 5.23 15.08
N TRP A 201 -4.70 4.10 14.55
CA TRP A 201 -5.35 4.04 13.25
C TRP A 201 -6.83 4.37 13.34
N ASP A 202 -7.43 4.73 12.21
CA ASP A 202 -8.88 4.87 12.11
C ASP A 202 -9.61 3.51 12.24
N ASP A 203 -10.65 3.46 13.07
CA ASP A 203 -11.58 2.35 13.24
C ASP A 203 -12.83 2.47 12.33
N CYS A 204 -12.91 3.53 11.52
CA CYS A 204 -13.97 3.87 10.57
C CYS A 204 -13.50 4.38 9.16
N PRO A 205 -12.54 3.73 8.44
CA PRO A 205 -11.89 4.19 7.18
C PRO A 205 -12.71 4.77 6.00
N GLU A 206 -14.05 4.72 6.05
CA GLU A 206 -14.95 5.25 5.01
C GLU A 206 -15.92 6.33 5.56
N GLU A 207 -15.83 6.72 6.84
CA GLU A 207 -16.78 7.60 7.54
C GLU A 207 -16.10 8.57 8.53
N ALA A 208 -15.61 9.68 7.97
CA ALA A 208 -14.88 10.72 8.69
C ALA A 208 -15.53 11.15 10.00
N GLY A 209 -14.75 11.08 11.08
CA GLY A 209 -15.22 11.35 12.44
C GLY A 209 -14.22 12.12 13.30
N ASP A 210 -14.44 12.08 14.61
CA ASP A 210 -13.55 12.69 15.59
C ASP A 210 -13.57 11.98 16.96
N SER A 211 -14.17 10.78 17.04
CA SER A 211 -14.08 9.95 18.24
C SER A 211 -12.63 9.53 18.53
N TRP A 212 -12.29 9.38 19.80
CA TRP A 212 -10.91 9.12 20.25
C TRP A 212 -10.80 8.36 21.57
N GLN A 213 -11.93 8.06 22.24
CA GLN A 213 -11.95 7.50 23.58
C GLN A 213 -12.09 5.96 23.58
N ASP A 214 -12.66 5.38 22.53
CA ASP A 214 -12.94 3.95 22.41
C ASP A 214 -12.71 3.36 21.01
N ARG A 215 -13.20 4.03 19.97
CA ARG A 215 -12.84 3.87 18.56
C ARG A 215 -12.24 5.19 18.09
N PHE A 216 -11.22 5.14 17.25
CA PHE A 216 -10.62 6.34 16.65
C PHE A 216 -11.27 6.61 15.28
N GLY A 217 -11.39 7.88 14.90
CA GLY A 217 -11.92 8.34 13.59
C GLY A 217 -13.37 8.02 13.27
N CYS A 218 -14.12 7.43 14.19
CA CYS A 218 -15.55 7.23 14.01
C CYS A 218 -16.36 8.49 14.35
N LEU A 219 -17.56 8.57 13.78
CA LEU A 219 -18.55 9.59 14.10
C LEU A 219 -18.76 9.71 15.62
N ASP A 220 -18.70 10.94 16.14
CA ASP A 220 -19.09 11.33 17.50
C ASP A 220 -20.04 12.54 17.37
N SER A 221 -21.35 12.29 17.53
CA SER A 221 -22.37 13.31 17.25
C SER A 221 -22.37 14.49 18.23
N ASP A 222 -21.77 14.35 19.41
CA ASP A 222 -21.86 15.36 20.47
C ASP A 222 -20.49 15.88 20.98
N GLY A 223 -19.41 15.15 20.72
CA GLY A 223 -18.03 15.55 20.91
C GLY A 223 -17.46 15.25 22.31
N ASP A 224 -17.96 14.23 23.00
CA ASP A 224 -17.42 13.78 24.30
C ASP A 224 -16.21 12.83 24.17
N GLY A 225 -16.01 12.28 22.98
CA GLY A 225 -14.92 11.40 22.58
C GLY A 225 -15.33 9.94 22.32
N TRP A 226 -16.53 9.52 22.70
CA TRP A 226 -17.03 8.16 22.43
C TRP A 226 -17.71 8.07 21.07
N SER A 227 -17.40 7.00 20.33
CA SER A 227 -18.02 6.77 19.03
C SER A 227 -19.54 6.51 19.13
N ASP A 228 -20.29 7.06 18.17
CA ASP A 228 -21.75 6.95 18.06
C ASP A 228 -22.25 5.49 18.24
N ASP A 229 -21.50 4.50 17.75
CA ASP A 229 -21.90 3.08 17.84
C ASP A 229 -21.84 2.48 19.25
N ASN A 230 -20.97 3.02 20.12
CA ASN A 230 -20.76 2.56 21.48
C ASN A 230 -21.32 3.53 22.53
N ASP A 231 -21.59 4.78 22.13
CA ASP A 231 -22.33 5.75 22.92
C ASP A 231 -23.85 5.47 22.89
N ILE A 232 -24.44 5.37 24.08
CA ILE A 232 -25.88 5.16 24.29
C ILE A 232 -26.66 6.49 24.29
N PHE A 233 -25.97 7.63 24.48
CA PHE A 233 -26.52 8.97 24.68
C PHE A 233 -25.96 10.05 23.73
N LYS A 234 -25.78 9.72 22.44
CA LYS A 234 -25.33 10.51 21.25
C LYS A 234 -25.70 12.01 21.10
N ASP A 235 -26.45 12.59 22.03
CA ASP A 235 -26.89 13.99 22.07
C ASP A 235 -26.52 14.68 23.43
N ASP A 236 -25.86 14.01 24.37
CA ASP A 236 -25.51 14.49 25.72
C ASP A 236 -24.04 14.22 26.07
N THR A 237 -23.19 15.22 25.82
CA THR A 237 -21.72 15.24 25.94
C THR A 237 -21.13 14.95 27.34
N THR A 238 -21.94 14.43 28.24
CA THR A 238 -21.64 14.16 29.63
C THR A 238 -22.04 12.74 30.06
N GLN A 239 -22.61 11.95 29.16
CA GLN A 239 -22.98 10.55 29.36
C GLN A 239 -22.67 9.75 28.09
N TRP A 240 -22.04 8.58 28.26
CA TRP A 240 -21.68 7.70 27.13
C TRP A 240 -22.07 6.24 27.34
N ARG A 241 -22.58 5.89 28.54
CA ARG A 241 -22.75 4.51 29.00
C ARG A 241 -23.94 4.38 29.91
N ASP A 242 -24.71 3.31 29.72
CA ASP A 242 -25.81 2.88 30.59
C ASP A 242 -25.65 1.36 30.83
N THR A 243 -25.16 0.99 32.02
CA THR A 243 -24.76 -0.38 32.33
C THR A 243 -25.96 -1.33 32.56
N ASP A 244 -27.11 -0.84 33.03
CA ASP A 244 -28.28 -1.67 33.33
C ASP A 244 -29.52 -1.41 32.46
N ARG A 245 -29.42 -0.41 31.57
CA ARG A 245 -30.31 -0.05 30.46
C ARG A 245 -31.62 0.56 30.89
N ASP A 246 -31.55 1.51 31.81
CA ASP A 246 -32.71 2.21 32.36
C ASP A 246 -32.94 3.62 31.78
N GLY A 247 -31.95 4.19 31.09
CA GLY A 247 -32.02 5.50 30.46
C GLY A 247 -31.36 6.63 31.25
N PHE A 248 -30.69 6.34 32.37
CA PHE A 248 -29.78 7.25 33.07
C PHE A 248 -28.33 6.82 32.82
N GLY A 249 -27.42 7.79 32.69
CA GLY A 249 -26.03 7.50 32.29
C GLY A 249 -25.10 7.25 33.48
N ASP A 250 -24.16 6.33 33.33
CA ASP A 250 -23.25 5.85 34.38
C ASP A 250 -22.32 6.95 34.95
N GLU A 251 -22.09 8.09 34.26
CA GLU A 251 -21.17 9.14 34.72
C GLU A 251 -21.84 10.04 35.77
N PRO A 252 -21.45 9.95 37.06
CA PRO A 252 -22.17 10.61 38.15
C PRO A 252 -21.96 12.14 38.21
N SER A 253 -21.04 12.69 37.41
CA SER A 253 -20.86 14.14 37.25
C SER A 253 -21.56 14.72 36.02
N GLY A 254 -22.11 13.87 35.15
CA GLY A 254 -22.86 14.26 33.96
C GLY A 254 -24.31 14.68 34.24
N ILE A 255 -24.97 15.14 33.18
CA ILE A 255 -26.40 15.42 33.16
C ILE A 255 -27.13 14.08 33.33
N ASN A 256 -28.18 14.07 34.16
CA ASN A 256 -28.97 12.87 34.46
C ASN A 256 -28.14 11.63 34.88
N GLY A 257 -26.98 11.84 35.53
CA GLY A 257 -26.12 10.74 35.97
C GLY A 257 -26.81 9.82 36.98
N ASP A 258 -26.74 8.51 36.72
CA ASP A 258 -27.34 7.47 37.51
C ASP A 258 -26.66 7.34 38.89
N ALA A 259 -27.47 7.31 39.94
CA ALA A 259 -27.03 7.04 41.30
C ALA A 259 -26.98 5.53 41.61
N CYS A 260 -27.44 4.70 40.69
CA CYS A 260 -27.64 3.26 40.77
C CYS A 260 -27.00 2.38 39.65
N PRO A 261 -25.79 2.63 39.06
CA PRO A 261 -25.33 2.13 37.71
C PRO A 261 -25.22 0.62 37.42
N THR A 262 -25.91 -0.23 38.16
CA THR A 262 -25.96 -1.70 38.06
C THR A 262 -27.31 -2.26 38.52
N ILE A 263 -28.29 -1.40 38.87
CA ILE A 263 -29.59 -1.72 39.45
C ILE A 263 -30.68 -0.79 38.88
N ARG A 264 -31.04 -1.04 37.61
CA ARG A 264 -32.16 -0.47 36.85
C ARG A 264 -33.27 0.14 37.72
N GLY A 265 -33.52 1.41 37.49
CA GLY A 265 -34.60 2.16 38.09
C GLY A 265 -35.35 3.06 37.12
N ASP A 266 -36.05 4.03 37.69
CA ASP A 266 -36.84 5.05 36.99
C ASP A 266 -37.16 6.28 37.85
N SER A 267 -36.51 6.44 39.01
CA SER A 267 -36.70 7.60 39.88
C SER A 267 -36.12 8.90 39.28
N GLU A 268 -36.91 9.98 39.28
CA GLU A 268 -36.57 11.24 38.62
C GLU A 268 -36.23 12.42 39.58
N HIS A 269 -36.48 12.30 40.89
CA HIS A 269 -36.48 13.45 41.81
C HIS A 269 -35.32 13.55 42.80
N ASP A 270 -34.69 12.44 43.21
CA ASP A 270 -33.73 12.46 44.32
C ASP A 270 -32.40 11.75 44.04
N ARG A 271 -32.43 10.45 43.78
CA ARG A 271 -31.35 9.67 43.17
C ARG A 271 -31.88 9.28 41.79
N LEU A 272 -31.21 9.66 40.73
CA LEU A 272 -31.63 9.28 39.37
C LEU A 272 -31.30 7.80 39.11
N GLY A 273 -32.02 7.15 38.20
CA GLY A 273 -31.85 5.73 37.80
C GLY A 273 -31.98 4.69 38.93
N CYS A 274 -32.50 5.09 40.10
CA CYS A 274 -32.72 4.16 41.20
C CYS A 274 -34.12 3.54 41.18
N PRO A 275 -34.31 2.32 41.72
CA PRO A 275 -35.61 1.67 41.74
C PRO A 275 -36.68 2.52 42.42
N ASP A 276 -37.80 2.74 41.75
CA ASP A 276 -39.02 3.32 42.28
C ASP A 276 -40.16 2.32 42.02
N THR A 277 -40.63 1.65 43.08
CA THR A 277 -41.63 0.58 42.95
C THR A 277 -43.01 1.09 42.53
N ASP A 278 -43.31 2.40 42.71
CA ASP A 278 -44.65 2.94 42.53
C ASP A 278 -44.78 4.10 41.52
N THR A 279 -43.67 4.58 40.98
CA THR A 279 -43.56 5.57 39.89
C THR A 279 -44.03 6.98 40.26
N ASP A 280 -43.87 7.38 41.54
CA ASP A 280 -44.04 8.79 41.96
C ASP A 280 -42.79 9.66 41.77
N GLY A 281 -41.69 9.02 41.38
CA GLY A 281 -40.41 9.58 40.97
C GLY A 281 -39.39 9.68 42.11
N TRP A 282 -39.66 9.11 43.29
CA TRP A 282 -38.75 9.06 44.44
C TRP A 282 -38.27 7.63 44.70
N SER A 283 -36.96 7.43 44.80
CA SER A 283 -36.42 6.06 44.87
C SER A 283 -36.68 5.34 46.20
N ASP A 284 -36.97 4.05 46.08
CA ASP A 284 -37.13 3.06 47.15
C ASP A 284 -35.95 3.08 48.13
N PRO A 285 -36.15 2.80 49.43
CA PRO A 285 -35.08 2.62 50.40
C PRO A 285 -34.35 1.27 50.19
N MET A 286 -33.07 1.30 49.82
CA MET A 286 -32.25 0.08 49.71
C MET A 286 -31.76 -0.45 51.06
N ASP A 287 -31.90 -1.77 51.27
CA ASP A 287 -31.38 -2.46 52.44
C ASP A 287 -29.84 -2.49 52.47
N THR A 288 -29.30 -2.63 53.67
CA THR A 288 -27.89 -2.78 54.08
C THR A 288 -27.07 -3.88 53.37
N LEU A 289 -27.69 -4.64 52.45
CA LEU A 289 -27.04 -5.62 51.59
C LEU A 289 -26.67 -5.06 50.20
N SER A 290 -27.21 -3.90 49.82
CA SER A 290 -26.78 -3.16 48.63
C SER A 290 -25.38 -2.54 48.85
N PRO A 291 -24.52 -2.40 47.81
CA PRO A 291 -23.19 -1.79 47.94
C PRO A 291 -23.21 -0.37 48.54
N ASN A 292 -24.23 0.42 48.17
CA ASN A 292 -24.44 1.79 48.64
C ASN A 292 -25.87 1.92 49.21
N PRO A 293 -26.14 1.55 50.47
CA PRO A 293 -27.50 1.56 51.00
C PRO A 293 -27.96 2.95 51.46
N TRP A 294 -29.23 3.28 51.22
CA TRP A 294 -29.88 4.51 51.71
C TRP A 294 -31.26 4.23 52.30
N ASN A 295 -31.74 5.16 53.13
CA ASN A 295 -33.03 5.05 53.78
C ASN A 295 -33.78 6.40 53.79
N THR A 296 -34.98 6.40 54.35
CA THR A 296 -35.90 7.56 54.40
C THR A 296 -35.36 8.78 55.14
N SER A 297 -34.28 8.67 55.92
CA SER A 297 -33.60 9.84 56.50
C SER A 297 -32.62 10.53 55.54
N GLN A 298 -32.32 9.90 54.40
CA GLN A 298 -31.45 10.39 53.32
C GLN A 298 -32.23 10.89 52.09
N GLY A 299 -33.57 10.86 52.11
CA GLY A 299 -34.43 11.36 51.05
C GLY A 299 -35.36 10.31 50.42
N ALA A 300 -35.05 9.02 50.61
CA ALA A 300 -35.78 7.90 50.03
C ALA A 300 -37.26 7.85 50.41
N ASP A 301 -38.04 7.26 49.53
CA ASP A 301 -39.49 7.13 49.71
C ASP A 301 -39.84 6.34 50.99
N LEU A 302 -40.79 6.90 51.74
CA LEU A 302 -41.37 6.33 52.94
C LEU A 302 -42.53 5.36 52.67
N PHE A 303 -43.14 5.36 51.48
CA PHE A 303 -44.27 4.51 51.15
C PHE A 303 -44.19 3.82 49.75
N PRO A 304 -43.21 2.91 49.47
CA PRO A 304 -42.89 2.34 48.13
C PRO A 304 -43.94 1.47 47.42
N ALA A 305 -45.21 1.86 47.47
CA ALA A 305 -46.39 1.17 46.97
C ALA A 305 -47.65 2.07 46.97
N ASP A 306 -47.50 3.39 47.16
CA ASP A 306 -48.56 4.39 47.19
C ASP A 306 -48.13 5.67 46.43
N PRO A 307 -48.35 5.72 45.09
CA PRO A 307 -47.83 6.77 44.18
C PRO A 307 -48.34 8.20 44.41
N ALA A 308 -49.03 8.43 45.52
CA ALA A 308 -49.52 9.74 45.94
C ALA A 308 -48.75 10.32 47.13
N ARG A 309 -47.74 9.61 47.68
CA ARG A 309 -47.21 9.88 49.02
C ARG A 309 -45.72 9.50 49.22
N TRP A 310 -44.76 10.18 48.59
CA TRP A 310 -43.33 9.97 48.92
C TRP A 310 -42.88 10.32 50.37
N ASN A 311 -43.56 11.25 51.07
CA ASN A 311 -43.13 11.70 52.40
C ASN A 311 -44.29 12.06 53.37
N GLN A 312 -43.96 12.27 54.66
CA GLN A 312 -44.93 12.53 55.74
C GLN A 312 -45.78 13.81 55.57
N SER A 313 -45.47 14.69 54.61
CA SER A 313 -46.19 15.94 54.35
C SER A 313 -47.11 15.88 53.11
N HIS A 314 -46.98 14.89 52.23
CA HIS A 314 -47.89 14.69 51.11
C HIS A 314 -48.98 13.68 51.45
N VAL A 315 -50.18 14.21 51.68
CA VAL A 315 -51.43 13.45 51.64
C VAL A 315 -52.35 14.22 50.71
N ILE A 316 -52.48 13.77 49.47
CA ILE A 316 -53.48 14.32 48.55
C ILE A 316 -54.86 13.80 48.99
N ASP A 317 -55.50 14.54 49.89
CA ASP A 317 -56.85 14.26 50.36
C ASP A 317 -57.87 14.56 49.23
N THR A 318 -58.07 13.57 48.36
CA THR A 318 -59.11 13.57 47.31
C THR A 318 -60.50 13.33 47.91
N SER A 319 -60.92 14.17 48.87
CA SER A 319 -62.28 14.16 49.41
C SER A 319 -62.97 15.55 49.37
N ASN A 320 -63.55 15.86 48.21
CA ASN A 320 -64.69 16.77 47.99
C ASN A 320 -64.82 18.04 48.88
N SER A 321 -64.72 19.23 48.28
CA SER A 321 -65.94 20.02 47.94
C SER A 321 -65.62 21.38 47.31
N ALA A 322 -66.52 21.84 46.43
CA ALA A 322 -66.40 23.10 45.70
C ALA A 322 -66.97 24.31 46.46
N SER A 323 -66.28 25.45 46.42
CA SER A 323 -66.87 26.76 46.13
C SER A 323 -65.83 27.85 45.83
N PRO A 324 -66.19 28.91 45.10
CA PRO A 324 -65.26 29.91 44.54
C PRO A 324 -65.04 31.13 45.45
N ASP A 325 -64.33 32.12 44.91
CA ASP A 325 -63.91 33.43 45.47
C ASP A 325 -62.64 33.33 46.36
N GLY A 326 -61.54 34.08 46.16
CA GLY A 326 -61.18 35.09 45.16
C GLY A 326 -60.25 36.15 45.76
N GLY A 327 -59.06 36.42 45.20
CA GLY A 327 -58.18 37.46 45.79
C GLY A 327 -56.70 37.55 45.36
N LEU A 328 -56.44 38.13 44.19
CA LEU A 328 -55.38 39.13 43.91
C LEU A 328 -54.02 39.08 44.67
N ALA A 329 -52.93 38.68 43.99
CA ALA A 329 -51.56 39.14 44.32
C ALA A 329 -50.59 39.16 43.10
N ALA A 330 -50.24 40.37 42.65
CA ALA A 330 -49.10 40.78 41.83
C ALA A 330 -48.21 39.72 41.11
N GLY A 331 -48.49 39.46 39.83
CA GLY A 331 -47.56 38.83 38.90
C GLY A 331 -46.94 39.84 37.90
N ILE A 332 -45.76 40.38 38.21
CA ILE A 332 -44.87 41.08 37.25
C ILE A 332 -43.44 40.82 37.72
N GLY A 333 -42.58 40.15 36.94
CA GLY A 333 -41.17 40.01 37.35
C GLY A 333 -40.25 39.09 36.56
N LEU A 334 -40.66 37.88 36.14
CA LEU A 334 -39.74 36.90 35.53
C LEU A 334 -39.80 36.80 34.01
N GLY A 335 -40.99 36.65 33.41
CA GLY A 335 -41.10 36.41 31.95
C GLY A 335 -40.49 37.51 31.07
N ALA A 336 -40.50 38.76 31.54
CA ALA A 336 -39.88 39.89 30.82
C ALA A 336 -38.34 39.88 30.88
N LEU A 337 -37.73 39.29 31.91
CA LEU A 337 -36.27 39.16 32.00
C LEU A 337 -35.77 38.00 31.13
N ILE A 338 -36.48 36.87 31.13
CA ILE A 338 -36.18 35.71 30.28
C ILE A 338 -36.31 36.11 28.80
N ALA A 339 -37.39 36.80 28.41
CA ALA A 339 -37.55 37.30 27.05
C ALA A 339 -36.46 38.32 26.63
N MET A 340 -36.00 39.19 27.54
CA MET A 340 -34.87 40.09 27.29
C MET A 340 -33.56 39.32 27.11
N MET A 341 -33.33 38.24 27.86
CA MET A 341 -32.15 37.39 27.73
C MET A 341 -32.13 36.67 26.38
N PHE A 342 -33.23 36.03 25.97
CA PHE A 342 -33.32 35.38 24.67
C PHE A 342 -33.15 36.37 23.50
N VAL A 343 -33.70 37.59 23.60
CA VAL A 343 -33.47 38.64 22.59
C VAL A 343 -32.00 39.10 22.58
N MET A 344 -31.32 39.21 23.73
CA MET A 344 -29.89 39.52 23.76
C MET A 344 -29.04 38.40 23.16
N VAL A 345 -29.30 37.14 23.49
CA VAL A 345 -28.58 35.98 22.91
C VAL A 345 -28.80 35.93 21.40
N PHE A 346 -30.04 36.09 20.93
CA PHE A 346 -30.36 36.12 19.49
C PHE A 346 -29.68 37.29 18.75
N VAL A 347 -29.58 38.45 19.39
CA VAL A 347 -28.82 39.60 18.83
C VAL A 347 -27.31 39.33 18.82
N ILE A 348 -26.75 38.65 19.84
CA ILE A 348 -25.33 38.27 19.88
C ILE A 348 -25.03 37.22 18.79
N VAL A 349 -25.91 36.25 18.57
CA VAL A 349 -25.79 35.25 17.49
C VAL A 349 -25.82 35.94 16.12
N ILE A 350 -26.77 36.86 15.87
CA ILE A 350 -26.82 37.65 14.62
C ILE A 350 -25.57 38.53 14.44
N LEU A 351 -25.02 39.08 15.53
CA LEU A 351 -23.79 39.89 15.47
C LEU A 351 -22.53 39.04 15.23
N LYS A 352 -22.47 37.79 15.72
CA LYS A 352 -21.40 36.84 15.39
C LYS A 352 -21.50 36.32 13.96
N PHE A 353 -22.70 36.00 13.47
CA PHE A 353 -22.90 35.59 12.07
C PHE A 353 -22.49 36.69 11.08
N ARG A 354 -22.68 37.97 11.41
CA ARG A 354 -22.16 39.13 10.64
C ARG A 354 -20.64 39.33 10.74
N GLN A 355 -19.91 38.43 11.37
CA GLN A 355 -18.46 38.54 11.57
C GLN A 355 -17.69 37.28 11.13
N LYS A 356 -18.35 36.36 10.41
CA LYS A 356 -17.74 35.22 9.70
C LYS A 356 -18.11 35.27 8.20
N ASP A 357 -17.98 36.47 7.62
CA ASP A 357 -18.05 36.74 6.18
C ASP A 357 -16.65 37.16 5.67
N GLU A 358 -15.59 36.49 6.12
CA GLU A 358 -14.21 36.64 5.64
C GLU A 358 -13.44 35.35 5.93
N TYR A 359 -13.71 34.31 5.14
CA TYR A 359 -12.76 33.42 4.48
C TYR A 359 -13.54 32.42 3.60
N ASP A 360 -12.88 31.96 2.53
CA ASP A 360 -13.26 30.84 1.64
C ASP A 360 -14.49 31.01 0.73
N GLU A 361 -14.27 31.68 -0.41
CA GLU A 361 -14.88 31.33 -1.71
C GLU A 361 -14.00 31.90 -2.84
N TYR A 362 -13.08 31.07 -3.36
CA TYR A 362 -12.51 31.23 -4.69
C TYR A 362 -13.04 30.07 -5.53
N GLU A 363 -14.22 30.25 -6.13
CA GLU A 363 -14.57 29.46 -7.31
C GLU A 363 -13.64 29.91 -8.44
N ASP A 364 -12.68 29.07 -8.81
CA ASP A 364 -11.96 29.24 -10.08
C ASP A 364 -12.88 28.77 -11.21
N GLU A 365 -13.57 29.74 -11.84
CA GLU A 365 -14.21 29.59 -13.15
C GLU A 365 -13.13 29.32 -14.22
N ASP A 366 -12.66 28.08 -14.33
CA ASP A 366 -11.77 27.64 -15.42
C ASP A 366 -12.63 27.27 -16.66
N ASP A 367 -12.73 28.23 -17.58
CA ASP A 367 -13.47 28.14 -18.84
C ASP A 367 -13.05 26.94 -19.73
N GLU A 368 -14.02 26.47 -20.54
CA GLU A 368 -13.88 25.43 -21.58
C GLU A 368 -12.66 25.66 -22.52
N ASP A 369 -11.62 24.80 -22.49
CA ASP A 369 -10.59 24.69 -23.55
C ASP A 369 -9.79 23.36 -23.48
N ASP A 370 -10.51 22.24 -23.47
CA ASP A 370 -10.04 20.89 -23.06
C ASP A 370 -9.26 20.06 -24.12
N GLU A 371 -8.57 20.72 -25.07
CA GLU A 371 -7.77 20.05 -26.13
C GLU A 371 -6.28 20.45 -26.15
N ASN A 372 -5.78 21.21 -25.17
CA ASN A 372 -4.39 21.73 -25.20
C ASN A 372 -3.64 21.75 -23.84
N ARG A 373 -4.08 20.98 -22.83
CA ARG A 373 -3.33 20.78 -21.57
C ARG A 373 -2.37 19.58 -21.66
N THR A 374 -2.80 18.45 -22.22
CA THR A 374 -1.97 17.23 -22.44
C THR A 374 -0.72 17.49 -23.28
N SER A 375 -0.82 18.37 -24.29
CA SER A 375 0.32 18.77 -25.14
C SER A 375 1.41 19.52 -24.37
N ARG A 376 1.04 20.32 -23.36
CA ARG A 376 2.00 21.11 -22.57
C ARG A 376 2.53 20.36 -21.35
N ALA A 377 1.75 19.44 -20.77
CA ALA A 377 2.27 18.44 -19.83
C ALA A 377 3.39 17.64 -20.49
N ALA A 378 3.14 17.04 -21.67
CA ALA A 378 4.15 16.30 -22.43
C ALA A 378 5.34 17.13 -22.96
N GLU A 379 5.28 18.47 -22.97
CA GLU A 379 6.46 19.33 -23.18
C GLU A 379 7.25 19.57 -21.88
N ILE A 380 6.57 19.55 -20.72
CA ILE A 380 7.18 19.67 -19.40
C ILE A 380 7.85 18.35 -19.00
N SER A 381 7.22 17.18 -19.21
CA SER A 381 7.83 15.86 -18.96
C SER A 381 9.14 15.71 -19.75
N ARG A 382 9.14 16.05 -21.04
CA ARG A 382 10.36 16.11 -21.87
C ARG A 382 11.39 17.15 -21.38
N SER A 383 10.94 18.29 -20.86
CA SER A 383 11.84 19.25 -20.22
C SER A 383 12.45 18.74 -18.90
N TRP A 384 11.79 17.80 -18.20
CA TRP A 384 12.34 17.12 -17.03
C TRP A 384 13.25 15.94 -17.42
N GLN A 385 12.97 15.22 -18.51
CA GLN A 385 13.93 14.27 -19.09
C GLN A 385 15.24 14.98 -19.55
N GLU A 386 15.17 16.22 -20.05
CA GLU A 386 16.35 17.00 -20.44
C GLU A 386 17.09 17.69 -19.26
N HIS A 387 16.43 18.01 -18.12
CA HIS A 387 16.97 18.88 -17.06
C HIS A 387 16.74 18.44 -15.60
N GLY A 388 15.92 17.42 -15.36
CA GLY A 388 15.95 16.64 -14.12
C GLY A 388 17.28 15.90 -13.98
N THR A 389 17.47 15.16 -12.89
CA THR A 389 18.62 14.25 -12.81
C THR A 389 18.49 13.26 -13.94
N ALA A 390 19.40 13.35 -14.92
CA ALA A 390 19.53 12.33 -15.95
C ALA A 390 19.51 10.95 -15.28
N PRO A 391 18.89 9.92 -15.89
CA PRO A 391 19.07 8.55 -15.42
C PRO A 391 20.58 8.30 -15.25
N PRO A 392 21.00 7.44 -14.31
CA PRO A 392 22.39 7.01 -14.29
C PRO A 392 22.74 6.64 -15.73
N PRO A 393 23.76 7.26 -16.35
CA PRO A 393 24.09 6.91 -17.73
C PRO A 393 24.28 5.39 -17.76
N PRO A 394 23.79 4.69 -18.80
CA PRO A 394 24.03 3.27 -18.91
C PRO A 394 25.53 3.06 -18.69
N PRO A 395 25.93 2.10 -17.82
CA PRO A 395 27.33 1.93 -17.45
C PRO A 395 28.17 1.87 -18.73
N ASP A 396 29.34 2.54 -18.72
CA ASP A 396 30.22 2.70 -19.89
C ASP A 396 30.31 1.33 -20.62
N GLY A 397 29.62 1.21 -21.76
CA GLY A 397 29.11 -0.07 -22.27
C GLY A 397 28.11 0.12 -23.41
N ALA A 398 26.91 0.63 -23.11
CA ALA A 398 25.89 0.89 -24.13
C ALA A 398 26.16 2.18 -24.93
N GLU A 399 27.10 2.13 -25.90
CA GLU A 399 27.13 3.14 -26.96
C GLU A 399 25.90 2.99 -27.85
N MET A 400 24.88 3.83 -27.62
CA MET A 400 23.78 4.03 -28.59
C MET A 400 24.39 4.22 -29.99
N ILE A 401 24.06 3.33 -30.93
CA ILE A 401 24.50 3.37 -32.32
C ILE A 401 23.79 4.53 -33.03
N THR A 402 24.25 5.75 -32.76
CA THR A 402 23.75 6.96 -33.39
C THR A 402 24.15 6.96 -34.85
N ALA A 403 23.17 6.69 -35.73
CA ALA A 403 23.36 6.59 -37.17
C ALA A 403 23.83 7.93 -37.78
N ALA A 404 25.16 8.13 -37.81
CA ALA A 404 25.79 9.30 -38.38
C ALA A 404 25.60 9.35 -39.91
N SER A 405 24.70 10.22 -40.38
CA SER A 405 24.62 10.60 -41.80
C SER A 405 24.68 12.13 -41.99
N ASP A 406 25.90 12.67 -41.87
CA ASP A 406 26.19 14.07 -42.17
C ASP A 406 26.25 14.30 -43.69
N ALA A 407 25.18 14.84 -44.28
CA ALA A 407 25.14 15.30 -45.67
C ALA A 407 24.17 16.50 -45.86
N PRO A 408 24.45 17.43 -46.79
CA PRO A 408 24.13 18.83 -46.54
C PRO A 408 22.73 19.31 -46.97
N GLN A 409 22.24 20.26 -46.18
CA GLN A 409 21.05 21.10 -46.36
C GLN A 409 20.77 21.56 -47.81
N VAL A 410 19.62 21.16 -48.35
CA VAL A 410 18.96 21.85 -49.48
C VAL A 410 17.46 21.96 -49.19
N ALA A 411 16.94 23.18 -49.14
CA ALA A 411 15.53 23.43 -48.81
C ALA A 411 14.56 23.03 -49.93
N ALA A 412 13.41 22.47 -49.55
CA ALA A 412 12.22 22.32 -50.40
C ALA A 412 10.94 22.43 -49.55
N GLU A 413 9.84 22.84 -50.18
CA GLU A 413 8.63 23.32 -49.51
C GLU A 413 7.64 22.21 -49.08
N THR A 414 6.72 22.61 -48.20
CA THR A 414 5.58 21.87 -47.63
C THR A 414 4.74 21.03 -48.61
N SER A 415 4.33 19.82 -48.18
CA SER A 415 2.92 19.40 -48.27
C SER A 415 2.63 18.15 -47.40
N TYR A 416 1.63 18.27 -46.51
CA TYR A 416 1.06 17.14 -45.76
C TYR A 416 0.16 16.28 -46.66
N ILE A 417 0.28 14.95 -46.56
CA ILE A 417 -0.73 13.99 -47.04
C ILE A 417 -0.85 12.86 -46.01
N SER A 418 -2.01 12.76 -45.35
CA SER A 418 -2.32 11.69 -44.40
C SER A 418 -2.61 10.36 -45.10
N PRO A 419 -2.21 9.20 -44.54
CA PRO A 419 -2.64 7.88 -45.02
C PRO A 419 -4.08 7.56 -44.58
N PRO A 420 -4.87 6.82 -45.39
CA PRO A 420 -6.25 6.44 -45.06
C PRO A 420 -6.35 5.12 -44.28
N SER A 421 -7.38 5.01 -43.44
CA SER A 421 -7.71 3.83 -42.62
C SER A 421 -8.06 2.57 -43.45
N PRO A 422 -7.75 1.36 -42.97
CA PRO A 422 -8.10 0.11 -43.66
C PRO A 422 -9.58 -0.25 -43.47
N THR A 423 -10.26 -0.65 -44.55
CA THR A 423 -11.63 -1.19 -44.50
C THR A 423 -11.64 -2.70 -44.76
N VAL A 424 -12.42 -3.43 -43.96
CA VAL A 424 -12.51 -4.90 -43.98
C VAL A 424 -13.20 -5.44 -45.24
N ALA A 425 -12.65 -6.48 -45.87
CA ALA A 425 -13.40 -7.38 -46.75
C ALA A 425 -12.77 -8.79 -46.87
N ASN A 426 -13.46 -9.80 -46.33
CA ASN A 426 -13.17 -11.22 -46.50
C ASN A 426 -13.49 -11.70 -47.94
N THR A 427 -12.70 -12.62 -48.52
CA THR A 427 -13.23 -13.66 -49.43
C THR A 427 -12.27 -14.85 -49.63
N LEU A 428 -12.74 -16.06 -49.36
CA LEU A 428 -12.05 -17.34 -49.60
C LEU A 428 -12.14 -17.79 -51.07
N SER A 429 -11.10 -18.45 -51.62
CA SER A 429 -11.27 -19.74 -52.36
C SER A 429 -9.96 -20.49 -52.72
N SER A 430 -9.63 -21.53 -51.94
CA SER A 430 -9.34 -22.92 -52.37
C SER A 430 -8.24 -23.33 -53.41
N THR A 431 -7.54 -24.44 -53.06
CA THR A 431 -6.79 -25.43 -53.89
C THR A 431 -5.40 -25.04 -54.44
N GLU A 432 -4.37 -25.90 -54.51
CA GLU A 432 -4.21 -27.36 -54.25
C GLU A 432 -3.00 -27.70 -53.34
N SER A 433 -2.96 -28.94 -52.82
CA SER A 433 -1.93 -29.48 -51.93
C SER A 433 -0.70 -30.06 -52.64
N THR A 434 0.44 -30.12 -51.96
CA THR A 434 1.36 -31.28 -52.02
C THR A 434 2.08 -31.42 -50.67
N SER A 435 2.05 -32.61 -50.06
CA SER A 435 2.67 -32.89 -48.76
C SER A 435 4.13 -33.34 -48.87
N VAL A 436 4.97 -32.90 -47.93
CA VAL A 436 6.25 -33.55 -47.61
C VAL A 436 6.24 -33.90 -46.12
N GLN A 437 6.67 -35.12 -45.79
CA GLN A 437 6.68 -35.62 -44.41
C GLN A 437 7.96 -35.20 -43.69
N ILE A 438 7.83 -34.75 -42.44
CA ILE A 438 8.96 -34.53 -41.52
C ILE A 438 9.17 -35.84 -40.72
N PRO A 439 10.40 -36.38 -40.62
CA PRO A 439 10.69 -37.53 -39.77
C PRO A 439 10.77 -37.12 -38.29
N ALA A 440 10.30 -37.99 -37.38
CA ALA A 440 10.32 -37.75 -35.95
C ALA A 440 11.74 -37.83 -35.35
N ALA A 441 11.99 -37.06 -34.29
CA ALA A 441 13.23 -37.07 -33.53
C ALA A 441 13.42 -38.40 -32.74
N PRO A 442 14.68 -38.86 -32.52
CA PRO A 442 14.97 -40.05 -31.73
C PRO A 442 14.95 -39.76 -30.21
N GLU A 443 14.37 -40.67 -29.43
CA GLU A 443 14.39 -40.63 -27.96
C GLU A 443 15.79 -40.93 -27.40
N PRO A 444 16.20 -40.32 -26.26
CA PRO A 444 17.48 -40.59 -25.61
C PRO A 444 17.47 -41.95 -24.87
N PRO A 445 18.62 -42.65 -24.78
CA PRO A 445 18.69 -44.00 -24.21
C PRO A 445 18.64 -44.02 -22.68
N SER A 446 17.88 -44.97 -22.14
CA SER A 446 17.78 -45.27 -20.71
C SER A 446 18.70 -46.42 -20.28
N GLU A 447 19.31 -46.32 -19.09
CA GLU A 447 19.73 -47.39 -18.14
C GLU A 447 20.87 -46.87 -17.21
N PRO A 448 21.15 -47.48 -16.03
CA PRO A 448 20.21 -48.00 -15.03
C PRO A 448 20.59 -47.57 -13.58
N LEU A 449 19.65 -47.68 -12.63
CA LEU A 449 19.91 -47.47 -11.20
C LEU A 449 20.83 -48.57 -10.61
N GLN A 450 21.85 -48.18 -9.85
CA GLN A 450 22.58 -49.06 -8.92
C GLN A 450 22.76 -48.43 -7.54
N SER A 451 22.59 -49.27 -6.51
CA SER A 451 22.69 -48.98 -5.07
C SER A 451 24.08 -49.31 -4.52
N GLY A 452 24.57 -48.59 -3.50
CA GLY A 452 25.76 -49.03 -2.75
C GLY A 452 26.27 -48.09 -1.63
N ASP A 453 25.86 -48.43 -0.41
CA ASP A 453 26.39 -48.12 0.94
C ASP A 453 27.74 -47.40 1.18
N GLU A 454 27.67 -46.47 2.14
CA GLU A 454 28.59 -46.13 3.26
C GLU A 454 30.11 -45.81 3.12
N ALA A 455 30.45 -44.68 3.76
CA ALA A 455 31.61 -44.38 4.60
C ALA A 455 33.00 -44.08 3.97
N VAL A 456 33.59 -42.93 4.35
CA VAL A 456 34.62 -42.82 5.42
C VAL A 456 34.90 -41.34 5.79
N MET A 457 35.34 -41.10 7.03
CA MET A 457 35.59 -39.79 7.66
C MET A 457 36.96 -39.16 7.32
N ASP A 458 37.02 -37.83 7.33
CA ASP A 458 38.09 -36.99 7.91
C ASP A 458 37.61 -35.51 7.87
N SER A 459 38.00 -34.54 8.70
CA SER A 459 38.20 -34.38 10.17
C SER A 459 38.58 -32.89 10.41
N MET A 460 38.66 -32.43 11.67
CA MET A 460 39.07 -31.07 12.13
C MET A 460 38.05 -29.93 11.89
N ASP A 461 37.99 -28.80 12.63
CA ASP A 461 38.24 -28.40 14.05
C ASP A 461 37.80 -26.91 14.17
N THR A 462 37.32 -26.29 15.27
CA THR A 462 36.88 -26.69 16.62
C THR A 462 36.00 -25.60 17.28
N ASN A 463 35.18 -25.97 18.28
CA ASN A 463 34.75 -25.20 19.47
C ASN A 463 34.54 -23.66 19.41
N LEU A 464 33.35 -23.20 19.84
CA LEU A 464 33.25 -22.49 21.14
C LEU A 464 31.83 -22.57 21.73
N ALA A 465 31.73 -22.99 23.00
CA ALA A 465 30.48 -22.95 23.78
C ALA A 465 30.65 -21.96 24.94
N MET A 466 29.59 -21.22 25.26
CA MET A 466 29.55 -20.34 26.43
C MET A 466 28.44 -20.78 27.38
N SER A 467 28.85 -21.35 28.51
CA SER A 467 28.00 -21.78 29.61
C SER A 467 27.74 -20.65 30.60
N LEU A 468 26.54 -20.56 31.18
CA LEU A 468 26.32 -20.07 32.56
C LEU A 468 25.02 -20.66 33.14
N LEU A 469 25.17 -21.69 33.98
CA LEU A 469 24.28 -21.98 35.12
C LEU A 469 24.86 -21.17 36.32
N ASP A 470 24.24 -20.98 37.49
CA ASP A 470 23.41 -21.86 38.34
C ASP A 470 22.87 -20.98 39.50
N SER A 471 21.61 -21.04 39.94
CA SER A 471 21.14 -21.73 41.17
C SER A 471 19.95 -20.90 41.74
N GLY A 472 18.92 -21.41 42.43
CA GLY A 472 18.61 -22.76 42.91
C GLY A 472 18.29 -22.76 44.42
N ASP A 473 17.05 -23.07 44.84
CA ASP A 473 16.73 -23.79 46.09
C ASP A 473 15.28 -24.34 46.11
N GLU A 474 15.03 -25.33 46.98
CA GLU A 474 13.88 -26.26 47.05
C GLU A 474 12.71 -25.75 47.94
N THR A 475 11.48 -26.29 47.98
CA THR A 475 11.07 -27.58 48.61
C THR A 475 9.55 -27.90 48.53
N GLU A 476 9.22 -29.22 48.51
CA GLU A 476 8.04 -29.93 49.09
C GLU A 476 6.60 -29.69 48.53
N GLN A 477 5.95 -30.71 47.91
CA GLN A 477 4.93 -31.67 48.45
C GLN A 477 3.52 -31.05 48.67
N GLU A 478 2.35 -31.67 48.43
CA GLU A 478 1.86 -33.03 48.07
C GLU A 478 0.91 -32.87 46.83
N GLY A 479 0.43 -33.84 46.04
CA GLY A 479 0.14 -35.26 46.23
C GLY A 479 -1.37 -35.54 46.33
N ASP A 480 -2.04 -35.94 45.23
CA ASP A 480 -2.97 -37.10 45.23
C ASP A 480 -3.32 -37.59 43.81
N SER A 481 -4.00 -38.75 43.71
CA SER A 481 -4.30 -39.51 42.51
C SER A 481 -5.75 -40.08 42.51
N MET A 482 -6.09 -40.87 41.47
CA MET A 482 -7.37 -41.58 41.18
C MET A 482 -8.31 -40.77 40.26
N ASN A 483 -8.70 -41.17 39.03
CA ASN A 483 -8.99 -42.46 38.34
C ASN A 483 -10.50 -42.83 38.32
N GLU A 484 -10.98 -43.33 37.16
CA GLU A 484 -12.31 -43.91 36.87
C GLU A 484 -13.55 -42.95 36.89
N SER A 485 -14.64 -43.12 36.10
CA SER A 485 -14.99 -44.05 35.00
C SER A 485 -16.33 -43.66 34.28
N SER A 486 -16.44 -43.96 32.96
CA SER A 486 -17.61 -44.46 32.17
C SER A 486 -18.99 -43.74 32.06
N GLY A 487 -19.54 -43.77 30.82
CA GLY A 487 -20.96 -43.63 30.42
C GLY A 487 -21.17 -42.50 29.40
N ASP A 488 -21.47 -42.65 28.09
CA ASP A 488 -22.19 -43.64 27.23
C ASP A 488 -23.71 -43.37 27.02
N GLU A 489 -24.22 -43.74 25.83
CA GLU A 489 -25.50 -43.41 25.16
C GLU A 489 -25.60 -41.94 24.64
N THR A 490 -25.52 -41.60 23.34
CA THR A 490 -26.23 -41.99 22.09
C THR A 490 -27.65 -41.46 21.94
N ASP A 491 -27.90 -40.65 20.90
CA ASP A 491 -29.13 -40.74 20.10
C ASP A 491 -28.93 -40.21 18.65
N GLU A 492 -29.74 -40.67 17.69
CA GLU A 492 -29.48 -40.53 16.24
C GLU A 492 -30.42 -39.56 15.49
N LYS A 493 -29.86 -38.73 14.58
CA LYS A 493 -30.38 -38.35 13.21
C LYS A 493 -31.82 -37.76 13.05
N PRO A 494 -32.28 -37.34 11.84
CA PRO A 494 -31.65 -37.22 10.50
C PRO A 494 -31.48 -35.74 10.04
N VAL A 495 -30.61 -35.37 9.08
CA VAL A 495 -30.65 -35.55 7.60
C VAL A 495 -31.95 -35.05 6.92
N ASP A 496 -31.82 -33.99 6.12
CA ASP A 496 -32.51 -33.81 4.83
C ASP A 496 -31.62 -32.90 3.95
N ASP A 497 -31.35 -33.32 2.72
CA ASP A 497 -30.54 -32.64 1.70
C ASP A 497 -31.44 -32.03 0.58
N ASP A 498 -30.84 -31.21 -0.30
CA ASP A 498 -31.35 -30.71 -1.59
C ASP A 498 -32.55 -29.71 -1.56
N ASP A 499 -32.55 -28.57 -2.25
CA ASP A 499 -32.25 -28.35 -3.69
C ASP A 499 -31.99 -26.83 -3.97
N PRO A 500 -31.21 -26.42 -5.00
CA PRO A 500 -30.92 -25.00 -5.30
C PRO A 500 -31.75 -24.41 -6.47
N TRP A 501 -31.42 -23.16 -6.86
CA TRP A 501 -31.90 -22.35 -8.01
C TRP A 501 -33.18 -21.50 -7.85
N ALA A 502 -32.99 -20.19 -7.65
CA ALA A 502 -33.76 -19.11 -8.29
C ALA A 502 -33.01 -17.77 -8.19
#